data_AF-A0A963I7Q2-F1
#
_entry.id   AF-A0A963I7Q2-F1
#
_cell.length_a   1.000
_cell.length_b   1.000
_cell.length_c   1.000
_cell.angle_alpha   90.00
_cell.angle_beta   90.00
_cell.angle_gamma   90.00
#
_symmetry.space_group_name_H-M   'P 1'
#
loop_
_entity.id
_entity.type
_entity.pdbx_description
1 polymer ?
#
loop_
_entity_poly.entity_id
_entity_poly.type
_entity_poly.pdbx_seq_one_letter_code
_entity_poly.pdbx_strand_id
1 'polypeptide(L)'
;MEQAKTYTKRENARRAGVAAGVPAELVEITVHKNGDEVRFGWKQMEAPAPVAEGTPADAVVTTSKPKKAAPKVERVEQNGVKRPGPGKCLEVWEYLDQHGNMKPKDLQPVAEARGWNINNASIELYQWRKFNGISGRATVTS
;
A
#
# COMPACT_ATOMS: atom_id res chain seq x y z
N MET A 1 -6.00 34.06 13.66
CA MET A 1 -4.68 33.63 13.18
C MET A 1 -4.38 32.27 13.80
N GLU A 2 -4.70 31.19 13.11
CA GLU A 2 -4.46 29.84 13.60
C GLU A 2 -3.01 29.46 13.26
N GLN A 3 -2.14 29.42 14.27
CA GLN A 3 -0.77 28.96 14.11
C GLN A 3 -0.79 27.47 13.73
N ALA A 4 -0.29 27.13 12.55
CA ALA A 4 -0.12 25.74 12.13
C ALA A 4 0.76 25.01 13.15
N LYS A 5 0.16 24.15 13.99
CA LYS A 5 0.88 23.36 14.99
C LYS A 5 1.77 22.34 14.28
N THR A 6 3.06 22.64 14.26
CA THR A 6 4.10 21.74 13.75
C THR A 6 4.75 20.94 14.88
N TYR A 7 5.27 19.76 14.57
CA TYR A 7 5.80 18.77 15.50
C TYR A 7 7.22 18.35 15.09
N THR A 8 8.07 17.95 16.03
CA THR A 8 9.44 17.48 15.72
C THR A 8 9.47 16.08 15.13
N LYS A 9 8.37 15.32 15.28
CA LYS A 9 8.22 13.95 14.79
C LYS A 9 6.97 13.81 13.93
N ARG A 10 7.11 13.13 12.78
CA ARG A 10 5.99 12.78 11.89
C ARG A 10 4.85 12.04 12.58
N GLU A 11 5.18 11.16 13.53
CA GLU A 11 4.20 10.36 14.25
C GLU A 11 3.33 11.22 15.18
N ASN A 12 3.93 12.23 15.81
CA ASN A 12 3.20 13.20 16.63
C ASN A 12 2.26 14.06 15.79
N ALA A 13 2.70 14.47 14.60
CA ALA A 13 1.83 15.16 13.64
C ALA A 13 0.65 14.27 13.21
N ARG A 14 0.89 12.97 12.95
CA ARG A 14 -0.18 12.03 12.59
C ARG A 14 -1.17 11.81 13.72
N ARG A 15 -0.66 11.58 14.94
CA ARG A 15 -1.50 11.40 16.14
C ARG A 15 -2.31 12.66 16.46
N ALA A 16 -1.76 13.84 16.20
CA ALA A 16 -2.48 15.10 16.37
C ALA A 16 -3.65 15.24 15.38
N GLY A 17 -3.47 14.84 14.12
CA GLY A 17 -4.58 14.79 13.16
C GLY A 17 -5.67 13.79 13.55
N VAL A 18 -5.28 12.60 14.04
CA VAL A 18 -6.23 11.60 14.55
C VAL A 18 -6.96 12.08 15.80
N ALA A 19 -6.24 12.73 16.73
CA ALA A 19 -6.83 13.33 17.92
C ALA A 19 -7.77 14.50 17.61
N ALA A 20 -7.57 15.17 16.47
CA ALA A 20 -8.47 16.19 15.95
C ALA A 20 -9.69 15.62 15.21
N GLY A 21 -9.89 14.29 15.23
CA GLY A 21 -11.03 13.61 14.61
C GLY A 21 -10.87 13.31 13.12
N VAL A 22 -9.68 13.54 12.55
CA VAL A 22 -9.39 13.21 11.15
C VAL A 22 -8.91 11.75 11.09
N PRO A 23 -9.55 10.87 10.31
CA PRO A 23 -9.10 9.49 10.20
C PRO A 23 -7.67 9.44 9.67
N ALA A 24 -6.85 8.51 10.17
CA ALA A 24 -5.40 8.47 9.93
C ALA A 24 -4.99 8.35 8.45
N GLU A 25 -5.95 8.11 7.57
CA GLU A 25 -5.88 8.03 6.12
C GLU A 25 -6.10 9.39 5.43
N LEU A 26 -6.88 10.28 6.05
CA LEU A 26 -7.10 11.67 5.64
C LEU A 26 -6.16 12.64 6.34
N VAL A 27 -5.28 12.15 7.23
CA VAL A 27 -4.23 12.94 7.85
C VAL A 27 -3.01 12.98 6.94
N GLU A 28 -2.86 14.07 6.20
CA GLU A 28 -1.68 14.33 5.39
C GLU A 28 -0.57 14.96 6.25
N ILE A 29 0.61 14.35 6.30
CA ILE A 29 1.76 14.89 7.03
C ILE A 29 2.51 15.86 6.13
N THR A 30 2.52 17.14 6.51
CA THR A 30 3.28 18.17 5.81
C THR A 30 4.68 18.28 6.42
N VAL A 31 5.71 18.37 5.59
CA VAL A 31 7.10 18.55 6.05
C VAL A 31 7.54 19.97 5.76
N HIS A 32 7.90 20.70 6.80
CA HIS A 32 8.41 22.07 6.76
C HIS A 32 9.91 22.02 7.07
N LYS A 33 10.75 22.51 6.14
CA LYS A 33 12.20 22.60 6.33
C LYS A 33 12.58 24.06 6.52
N ASN A 34 13.17 24.39 7.67
CA ASN A 34 13.72 25.72 7.96
C ASN A 34 15.19 25.57 8.35
N GLY A 35 16.10 25.76 7.39
CA GLY A 35 17.52 25.49 7.59
C GLY A 35 17.77 24.03 7.96
N ASP A 36 18.45 23.79 9.08
CA ASP A 36 18.71 22.46 9.65
C ASP A 36 17.51 21.87 10.43
N GLU A 37 16.45 22.64 10.68
CA GLU A 37 15.30 22.17 11.45
C GLU A 37 14.18 21.64 10.54
N VAL A 38 13.82 20.36 10.74
CA VAL A 38 12.68 19.71 10.08
C VAL A 38 11.50 19.62 11.03
N ARG A 39 10.38 20.20 10.63
CA ARG A 39 9.13 20.25 11.39
C ARG A 39 8.02 19.60 10.59
N PHE A 40 7.17 18.83 11.26
CA PHE A 40 6.09 18.05 10.67
C PHE A 40 4.76 18.67 11.07
N GLY A 41 4.01 19.21 10.12
CA GLY A 41 2.61 19.59 10.33
C GLY A 41 1.68 18.45 9.93
N TRP A 42 0.40 18.63 10.19
CA TRP A 42 -0.65 17.79 9.61
C TRP A 42 -1.73 18.66 8.98
N LYS A 43 -2.33 18.18 7.90
CA LYS A 43 -3.48 18.81 7.25
C LYS A 43 -4.54 17.73 7.00
N GLN A 44 -5.80 18.09 7.20
CA GLN A 44 -6.91 17.27 6.76
C GLN A 44 -6.97 17.32 5.23
N MET A 45 -6.86 16.16 4.59
CA MET A 45 -7.24 16.01 3.21
C MET A 45 -8.77 15.99 3.15
N GLU A 46 -9.36 16.97 2.47
CA GLU A 46 -10.81 17.11 2.34
C GLU A 46 -11.34 15.94 1.51
N ALA A 47 -12.06 15.02 2.15
CA ALA A 47 -12.85 14.03 1.45
C ALA A 47 -14.15 14.70 0.96
N PRO A 48 -14.66 14.38 -0.25
CA PRO A 48 -15.94 14.91 -0.71
C PRO A 48 -17.07 14.52 0.27
N ALA A 49 -17.97 15.46 0.52
CA ALA A 49 -19.07 15.40 1.48
C ALA A 49 -19.99 14.17 1.33
N PRO A 50 -20.67 13.73 2.41
CA PRO A 50 -21.25 12.40 2.53
C PRO A 50 -22.58 12.25 1.78
N VAL A 51 -22.66 11.28 0.88
CA VAL A 51 -23.95 10.72 0.42
C VAL A 51 -24.32 9.54 1.30
N ALA A 52 -25.57 9.57 1.77
CA ALA A 52 -26.14 8.66 2.74
C ALA A 52 -26.28 7.21 2.24
N GLU A 53 -26.26 6.31 3.23
CA GLU A 53 -26.69 4.90 3.25
C GLU A 53 -25.91 3.87 2.41
N GLY A 54 -25.19 2.98 3.13
CA GLY A 54 -24.82 1.63 2.66
C GLY A 54 -23.33 1.26 2.76
N THR A 55 -22.90 0.79 3.94
CA THR A 55 -21.77 -0.12 4.29
C THR A 55 -21.12 -0.96 3.15
N PRO A 56 -19.82 -1.34 3.18
CA PRO A 56 -18.61 -0.64 3.62
C PRO A 56 -17.40 -0.75 2.64
N ALA A 57 -16.41 0.10 2.90
CA ALA A 57 -14.96 -0.12 2.77
C ALA A 57 -14.27 -0.20 1.38
N ASP A 58 -13.08 0.43 1.41
CA ASP A 58 -11.90 0.19 0.58
C ASP A 58 -11.92 0.68 -0.87
N ALA A 59 -11.63 1.98 -1.03
CA ALA A 59 -11.06 2.48 -2.29
C ALA A 59 -10.18 3.71 -2.06
N VAL A 60 -9.00 3.51 -1.47
CA VAL A 60 -7.87 4.43 -1.68
C VAL A 60 -6.64 3.63 -2.06
N VAL A 61 -6.39 3.50 -3.37
CA VAL A 61 -5.06 3.74 -3.97
C VAL A 61 -5.28 4.09 -5.44
N THR A 62 -5.13 5.37 -5.80
CA THR A 62 -4.70 5.72 -7.17
C THR A 62 -3.53 6.67 -7.10
N THR A 63 -2.33 6.10 -7.21
CA THR A 63 -1.11 6.84 -7.53
C THR A 63 -1.24 7.38 -8.95
N SER A 64 -1.17 8.71 -9.05
CA SER A 64 -1.00 9.47 -10.28
C SER A 64 0.21 8.99 -11.09
N LYS A 65 0.00 8.66 -12.38
CA LYS A 65 0.61 9.32 -13.57
C LYS A 65 0.24 8.54 -14.85
N PRO A 66 -0.37 9.15 -15.88
CA PRO A 66 -0.70 8.46 -17.12
C PRO A 66 0.55 8.37 -18.00
N LYS A 67 1.00 7.14 -18.33
CA LYS A 67 1.99 6.97 -19.39
C LYS A 67 1.64 5.76 -20.25
N LYS A 68 1.12 6.10 -21.44
CA LYS A 68 1.10 5.39 -22.72
C LYS A 68 0.62 3.93 -22.70
N ALA A 69 -0.55 3.74 -23.31
CA ALA A 69 -1.20 2.47 -23.57
C ALA A 69 -0.27 1.47 -24.27
N ALA A 70 -0.07 0.33 -23.63
CA ALA A 70 0.27 -0.95 -24.26
C ALA A 70 -0.94 -1.88 -24.07
N PRO A 71 -1.17 -2.84 -24.99
CA PRO A 71 -2.48 -3.46 -25.19
C PRO A 71 -2.98 -4.11 -23.89
N LYS A 72 -4.22 -3.77 -23.56
CA LYS A 72 -4.85 -4.04 -22.28
C LYS A 72 -5.25 -5.51 -22.23
N VAL A 73 -4.28 -6.38 -21.92
CA VAL A 73 -4.59 -7.70 -21.39
C VAL A 73 -5.41 -7.43 -20.12
N GLU A 74 -6.64 -7.93 -20.10
CA GLU A 74 -7.56 -7.82 -18.98
C GLU A 74 -6.90 -8.44 -17.75
N ARG A 75 -6.24 -7.57 -16.99
CA ARG A 75 -5.37 -7.97 -15.90
C ARG A 75 -6.26 -8.22 -14.71
N VAL A 76 -6.45 -9.51 -14.43
CA VAL A 76 -7.30 -10.05 -13.38
C VAL A 76 -7.05 -9.31 -12.06
N GLU A 77 -8.12 -8.79 -11.48
CA GLU A 77 -8.15 -8.18 -10.15
C GLU A 77 -8.93 -9.11 -9.23
N GLN A 78 -8.31 -9.50 -8.12
CA GLN A 78 -8.91 -10.37 -7.10
C GLN A 78 -8.50 -9.85 -5.73
N ASN A 79 -9.44 -9.86 -4.78
CA ASN A 79 -9.20 -9.45 -3.38
C ASN A 79 -8.58 -8.04 -3.26
N GLY A 80 -8.98 -7.12 -4.14
CA GLY A 80 -8.47 -5.74 -4.19
C GLY A 80 -6.99 -5.63 -4.60
N VAL A 81 -6.42 -6.68 -5.20
CA VAL A 81 -5.06 -6.67 -5.76
C VAL A 81 -5.15 -6.98 -7.25
N LYS A 82 -4.42 -6.21 -8.03
CA LYS A 82 -4.32 -6.39 -9.47
C LYS A 82 -3.05 -7.15 -9.81
N ARG A 83 -3.15 -8.20 -10.63
CA ARG A 83 -1.98 -8.99 -11.06
C ARG A 83 -0.91 -8.08 -11.70
N PRO A 84 0.39 -8.27 -11.48
CA PRO A 84 1.42 -7.43 -12.09
C PRO A 84 1.46 -7.58 -13.62
N GLY A 85 2.10 -6.60 -14.27
CA GLY A 85 2.32 -6.61 -15.71
C GLY A 85 3.52 -7.46 -16.12
N PRO A 86 3.72 -7.66 -17.44
CA PRO A 86 4.84 -8.43 -17.95
C PRO A 86 6.18 -7.87 -17.44
N GLY A 87 7.07 -8.77 -17.00
CA GLY A 87 8.37 -8.46 -16.42
C GLY A 87 8.65 -9.29 -15.16
N LYS A 88 9.72 -8.93 -14.44
CA LYS A 88 10.21 -9.70 -13.26
C LYS A 88 9.18 -9.88 -12.15
N CYS A 89 8.27 -8.91 -11.94
CA CYS A 89 7.19 -9.05 -10.96
C CYS A 89 6.21 -10.17 -11.34
N LEU A 90 5.88 -10.30 -12.63
CA LEU A 90 5.02 -11.39 -13.10
C LEU A 90 5.72 -12.74 -12.98
N GLU A 91 7.01 -12.82 -13.29
CA GLU A 91 7.78 -14.05 -13.13
C GLU A 91 7.78 -14.57 -11.69
N VAL A 92 7.86 -13.66 -10.70
CA VAL A 92 7.72 -14.01 -9.27
C VAL A 92 6.33 -14.59 -8.99
N TRP A 93 5.28 -13.96 -9.51
CA TRP A 93 3.90 -14.44 -9.32
C TRP A 93 3.64 -15.78 -10.01
N GLU A 94 4.16 -16.00 -11.22
CA GLU A 94 4.04 -17.28 -11.93
C GLU A 94 4.77 -18.40 -11.17
N TYR A 95 5.92 -18.09 -10.57
CA TYR A 95 6.61 -19.04 -9.70
C TYR A 95 5.77 -19.39 -8.48
N LEU A 96 5.13 -18.39 -7.84
CA LEU A 96 4.23 -18.61 -6.70
C LEU A 96 2.94 -19.34 -7.08
N ASP A 97 2.39 -19.13 -8.28
CA ASP A 97 1.24 -19.89 -8.77
C ASP A 97 1.57 -21.38 -8.96
N GLN A 98 2.82 -21.71 -9.32
CA GLN A 98 3.28 -23.10 -9.48
C GLN A 98 3.67 -23.77 -8.16
N HIS A 99 4.29 -23.03 -7.24
CA HIS A 99 4.85 -23.57 -6.00
C HIS A 99 3.95 -23.35 -4.77
N GLY A 100 2.93 -22.51 -4.91
CA GLY A 100 2.03 -22.12 -3.84
C GLY A 100 2.65 -21.14 -2.84
N ASN A 101 1.97 -21.00 -1.70
CA ASN A 101 2.36 -20.06 -0.65
C ASN A 101 3.66 -20.50 0.07
N MET A 102 4.78 -19.93 -0.35
CA MET A 102 6.09 -20.16 0.27
C MET A 102 6.49 -19.07 1.27
N LYS A 103 7.43 -19.35 2.18
CA LYS A 103 7.92 -18.35 3.12
C LYS A 103 8.94 -17.41 2.43
N PRO A 104 9.08 -16.14 2.88
CA PRO A 104 10.05 -15.21 2.30
C PRO A 104 11.48 -15.75 2.26
N LYS A 105 11.89 -16.51 3.29
CA LYS A 105 13.22 -17.15 3.37
C LYS A 105 13.45 -18.20 2.28
N ASP A 106 12.40 -18.88 1.84
CA ASP A 106 12.47 -19.89 0.79
C ASP A 106 12.46 -19.25 -0.61
N LEU A 107 11.87 -18.05 -0.74
CA LEU A 107 11.81 -17.30 -2.00
C LEU A 107 13.11 -16.53 -2.31
N GLN A 108 13.84 -16.11 -1.28
CA GLN A 108 15.13 -15.41 -1.42
C GLN A 108 16.16 -16.13 -2.31
N PRO A 109 16.52 -17.41 -2.07
CA PRO A 109 17.51 -18.10 -2.91
C PRO A 109 17.03 -18.27 -4.36
N VAL A 110 15.72 -18.39 -4.58
CA VAL A 110 15.12 -18.45 -5.92
C VAL A 110 15.26 -17.10 -6.62
N ALA A 111 15.01 -16.01 -5.90
CA ALA A 111 15.16 -14.65 -6.41
C ALA A 111 16.61 -14.36 -6.80
N GLU A 112 17.58 -14.77 -5.98
CA GLU A 112 19.01 -14.62 -6.29
C GLU A 112 19.40 -15.44 -7.53
N ALA A 113 19.00 -16.71 -7.60
CA ALA A 113 19.29 -17.59 -8.73
C ALA A 113 18.69 -17.09 -10.05
N ARG A 114 17.53 -16.42 -10.00
CA ARG A 114 16.84 -15.87 -11.17
C ARG A 114 17.16 -14.39 -11.44
N GLY A 115 18.04 -13.76 -10.66
CA GLY A 115 18.38 -12.35 -10.82
C GLY A 115 17.20 -11.39 -10.56
N TRP A 116 16.27 -11.79 -9.70
CA TRP A 116 15.21 -10.94 -9.18
C TRP A 116 15.72 -10.09 -8.02
N ASN A 117 15.14 -8.90 -7.86
CA ASN A 117 15.41 -8.09 -6.69
C ASN A 117 14.71 -8.71 -5.47
N ILE A 118 15.46 -9.13 -4.44
CA ILE A 118 14.95 -9.78 -3.23
C ILE A 118 13.86 -8.96 -2.53
N ASN A 119 14.04 -7.65 -2.42
CA ASN A 119 13.08 -6.76 -1.77
C ASN A 119 11.77 -6.72 -2.58
N ASN A 120 11.89 -6.64 -3.91
CA ASN A 120 10.74 -6.71 -4.80
C ASN A 120 10.04 -8.07 -4.70
N ALA A 121 10.77 -9.19 -4.77
CA ALA A 121 10.19 -10.53 -4.66
C ALA A 121 9.44 -10.73 -3.34
N SER A 122 9.96 -10.16 -2.25
CA SER A 122 9.29 -10.17 -0.95
C SER A 122 7.98 -9.37 -0.97
N ILE A 123 7.98 -8.16 -1.55
CA ILE A 123 6.78 -7.33 -1.71
C ILE A 123 5.73 -8.05 -2.57
N GLU A 124 6.15 -8.63 -3.70
CA GLU A 124 5.29 -9.39 -4.60
C GLU A 124 4.70 -10.64 -3.93
N LEU A 125 5.44 -11.35 -3.09
CA LEU A 125 4.92 -12.49 -2.32
C LEU A 125 3.73 -12.10 -1.43
N TYR A 126 3.81 -10.96 -0.73
CA TYR A 126 2.70 -10.50 0.10
C TYR A 126 1.50 -10.01 -0.74
N GLN A 127 1.75 -9.36 -1.88
CA GLN A 127 0.69 -8.98 -2.81
C GLN A 127 0.01 -10.22 -3.42
N TRP A 128 0.77 -11.23 -3.81
CA TRP A 128 0.26 -12.50 -4.32
C TRP A 128 -0.57 -13.24 -3.26
N ARG A 129 -0.13 -13.24 -1.99
CA ARG A 129 -0.93 -13.79 -0.88
C ARG A 129 -2.27 -13.08 -0.74
N LYS A 130 -2.27 -11.75 -0.75
CA LYS A 130 -3.49 -10.95 -0.69
C LYS A 130 -4.39 -11.21 -1.91
N PHE A 131 -3.81 -11.29 -3.11
CA PHE A 131 -4.51 -11.64 -4.35
C PHE A 131 -5.20 -13.01 -4.25
N ASN A 132 -4.57 -13.99 -3.61
CA ASN A 132 -5.14 -15.32 -3.37
C ASN A 132 -6.00 -15.42 -2.09
N GLY A 133 -6.23 -14.30 -1.38
CA GLY A 133 -7.02 -14.28 -0.14
C GLY A 133 -6.33 -14.97 1.04
N ILE A 134 -5.03 -15.24 0.95
CA ILE A 134 -4.22 -15.90 1.98
C ILE A 134 -3.79 -14.84 3.01
N SER A 135 -4.73 -14.43 3.86
CA SER A 135 -4.47 -13.53 4.98
C SER A 135 -4.26 -14.34 6.27
N GLY A 136 -3.31 -13.92 7.10
CA GLY A 136 -2.66 -14.71 8.18
C GLY A 136 -3.50 -15.19 9.36
N ARG A 137 -4.83 -15.27 9.23
CA ARG A 137 -5.71 -15.99 10.16
C ARG A 137 -6.86 -16.59 9.37
N ALA A 138 -6.74 -17.86 8.99
CA ALA A 138 -7.92 -18.70 8.88
C ALA A 138 -8.45 -18.87 10.32
N THR A 139 -9.42 -18.05 10.71
CA THR A 139 -10.29 -18.41 11.84
C THR A 139 -11.11 -19.61 11.35
N VAL A 140 -10.67 -20.81 11.71
CA VAL A 140 -11.55 -21.98 11.76
C VAL A 140 -12.58 -21.65 12.83
N THR A 141 -13.71 -21.08 12.41
CA THR A 141 -14.93 -21.06 13.22
C THR A 141 -15.54 -22.44 13.04
N SER A 142 -15.38 -23.29 14.05
CA SER A 142 -16.14 -24.52 14.22
C SER A 142 -17.01 -24.43 15.45
#